data_AF-A0A2K8ZXH4-F1
#
_entry.id   AF-A0A2K8ZXH4-F1
#
_cell.length_a   1.000
_cell.length_b   1.000
_cell.length_c   1.000
_cell.angle_alpha   90.00
_cell.angle_beta   90.00
_cell.angle_gamma   90.00
#
_symmetry.space_group_name_H-M   'P 1'
#
loop_
_entity.id
_entity.type
_entity.pdbx_description
1 polymer ?
#
loop_
_entity_poly.entity_id
_entity_poly.type
_entity_poly.pdbx_seq_one_letter_code
_entity_poly.pdbx_strand_id
1 'polypeptide(L)'
;MFCEVCNKKITTRRSLFNIFKVERHHICEYCYQKYPLIIKKSMIPVDGGEVIWLSLIQTSEHVSPLAHMSFYKPFYIEYLRQRKDQIILIFDKISEDWVTLFDKMKLGDIYLLTLYDIIEKKESYYEI
;
A
#
# COMPACT_ATOMS: atom_id res chain seq x y z
N MET A 1 -16.16 -3.34 -16.58
CA MET A 1 -14.70 -3.41 -16.36
C MET A 1 -14.31 -4.84 -16.05
N PHE A 2 -13.07 -5.24 -16.31
CA PHE A 2 -12.52 -6.52 -15.89
C PHE A 2 -11.72 -6.33 -14.60
N CYS A 3 -11.66 -7.37 -13.77
CA CYS A 3 -10.85 -7.39 -12.56
C CYS A 3 -9.37 -7.52 -12.93
N GLU A 4 -8.52 -6.63 -12.44
CA GLU A 4 -7.07 -6.65 -12.69
C GLU A 4 -6.35 -7.84 -12.03
N VAL A 5 -7.04 -8.61 -11.18
CA VAL A 5 -6.49 -9.82 -10.55
C VAL A 5 -6.84 -11.10 -11.31
N CYS A 6 -8.11 -11.28 -11.67
CA CYS A 6 -8.61 -12.53 -12.24
C CYS A 6 -9.11 -12.41 -13.68
N ASN A 7 -9.07 -11.21 -14.27
CA ASN A 7 -9.57 -10.88 -15.60
C ASN A 7 -11.04 -11.24 -15.86
N LYS A 8 -11.83 -11.52 -14.79
CA LYS A 8 -13.27 -11.72 -14.90
C LYS A 8 -14.00 -10.39 -14.89
N LYS A 9 -15.15 -10.35 -15.58
CA LYS A 9 -16.02 -9.17 -15.60
C LYS A 9 -16.48 -8.85 -14.18
N ILE A 10 -16.24 -7.62 -13.73
CA ILE A 10 -16.79 -7.12 -12.46
C ILE A 10 -18.27 -6.87 -12.68
N THR A 11 -19.11 -7.63 -11.96
CA THR A 11 -20.56 -7.44 -11.91
C THR A 11 -20.93 -6.83 -10.59
N THR A 12 -21.55 -5.67 -10.62
CA THR A 12 -21.96 -4.97 -9.41
C THR A 12 -23.46 -4.82 -9.34
N ARG A 13 -23.99 -5.03 -8.13
CA ARG A 13 -25.42 -4.97 -7.89
C ARG A 13 -25.87 -3.51 -7.92
N ARG A 14 -26.54 -3.14 -9.01
CA ARG A 14 -27.17 -1.82 -9.16
C ARG A 14 -28.52 -1.81 -8.43
N SER A 15 -28.75 -0.74 -7.69
CA SER A 15 -30.00 -0.38 -7.03
C SER A 15 -30.32 1.07 -7.35
N LEU A 16 -31.55 1.51 -7.08
CA LEU A 16 -31.95 2.91 -7.27
C LEU A 16 -31.02 3.89 -6.54
N PHE A 17 -30.40 3.46 -5.43
CA PHE A 17 -29.51 4.28 -4.61
C PHE A 17 -28.05 4.36 -5.10
N ASN A 18 -27.62 3.50 -6.02
CA ASN A 18 -26.24 3.47 -6.50
C ASN A 18 -26.10 3.49 -8.04
N ILE A 19 -27.21 3.66 -8.77
CA ILE A 19 -27.20 3.66 -10.24
C ILE A 19 -26.30 4.74 -10.83
N PHE A 20 -26.21 5.91 -10.20
CA PHE A 20 -25.34 7.02 -10.61
C PHE A 20 -23.94 6.97 -9.96
N LYS A 21 -23.66 6.01 -9.07
CA LYS A 21 -22.33 5.88 -8.48
C LYS A 21 -21.39 5.27 -9.52
N VAL A 22 -20.34 6.00 -9.85
CA VAL A 22 -19.26 5.49 -10.71
C VAL A 22 -18.45 4.50 -9.89
N GLU A 23 -18.33 3.28 -10.39
CA GLU A 23 -17.40 2.31 -9.83
C GLU A 23 -16.02 2.54 -10.39
N ARG A 24 -15.07 2.70 -9.47
CA ARG A 24 -13.66 3.00 -9.78
C ARG A 24 -12.72 1.88 -9.35
N HIS A 25 -13.25 0.77 -8.83
CA HIS A 25 -12.43 -0.29 -8.24
C HIS A 25 -11.93 -1.26 -9.30
N HIS A 26 -10.60 -1.38 -9.34
CA HIS A 26 -9.71 -2.37 -9.98
C HIS A 26 -10.12 -3.84 -9.89
N ILE A 27 -10.87 -4.17 -8.85
CA ILE A 27 -10.89 -5.50 -8.25
C ILE A 27 -12.33 -5.95 -8.01
N CYS A 28 -12.63 -7.21 -8.33
CA CYS A 28 -13.92 -7.82 -8.01
C CYS A 28 -14.00 -8.19 -6.52
N GLU A 29 -15.22 -8.29 -5.99
CA GLU A 29 -15.46 -8.62 -4.57
C GLU A 29 -14.77 -9.91 -4.14
N TYR A 30 -14.80 -10.96 -4.97
CA TYR A 30 -14.13 -12.22 -4.70
C TYR A 30 -12.60 -12.06 -4.52
N CYS A 31 -11.95 -11.34 -5.44
CA CYS A 31 -10.52 -11.09 -5.35
C CYS A 31 -10.18 -10.16 -4.18
N TYR A 32 -11.05 -9.20 -3.86
CA TYR A 32 -10.86 -8.33 -2.70
C TYR A 32 -10.96 -9.11 -1.39
N GLN A 33 -11.89 -10.08 -1.30
CA GLN A 33 -11.97 -10.97 -0.14
C GLN A 33 -10.74 -11.86 -0.01
N LYS A 34 -10.16 -12.32 -1.14
CA LYS A 34 -8.92 -13.11 -1.15
C LYS A 34 -7.69 -12.27 -0.78
N TYR A 35 -7.62 -11.03 -1.25
CA TYR A 35 -6.50 -10.10 -1.00
C TYR A 35 -7.01 -8.79 -0.40
N PRO A 36 -7.47 -8.82 0.87
CA PRO A 36 -8.01 -7.65 1.53
C PRO A 36 -6.90 -6.64 1.84
N LEU A 37 -7.31 -5.38 2.05
CA LEU A 37 -6.42 -4.38 2.63
C LEU A 37 -6.21 -4.69 4.11
N ILE A 38 -5.03 -5.17 4.45
CA ILE A 38 -4.58 -5.40 5.82
C ILE A 38 -3.35 -4.52 6.00
N ILE A 39 -3.59 -3.36 6.62
CA ILE A 39 -2.57 -2.33 6.79
C ILE A 39 -1.63 -2.77 7.91
N LYS A 40 -0.35 -2.89 7.60
CA LYS A 40 0.72 -3.06 8.57
C LYS A 40 1.50 -1.76 8.66
N LYS A 41 1.75 -1.29 9.88
CA LYS A 41 2.59 -0.13 10.15
C LYS A 41 3.88 -0.59 10.82
N SER A 42 5.00 -0.13 10.30
CA SER A 42 6.33 -0.33 10.86
C SER A 42 7.05 1.01 10.97
N MET A 43 8.03 1.10 11.87
CA MET A 43 8.90 2.25 12.02
C MET A 43 10.34 1.75 11.91
N ILE A 44 11.11 2.31 10.98
CA ILE A 44 12.51 1.95 10.76
C ILE A 44 13.34 3.18 11.09
N PRO A 45 14.21 3.12 12.12
CA PRO A 45 15.15 4.20 12.39
C PRO A 45 16.17 4.26 11.26
N VAL A 46 16.44 5.45 10.73
CA VAL A 46 17.45 5.68 9.69
C VAL A 46 18.39 6.80 10.10
N ASP A 47 19.59 6.83 9.51
CA ASP A 47 20.52 7.92 9.77
C ASP A 47 19.92 9.27 9.35
N GLY A 48 19.61 10.12 10.33
CA GLY A 48 19.06 11.47 10.11
C GLY A 48 17.54 11.59 10.16
N GLY A 49 16.79 10.53 10.51
CA GLY A 49 15.34 10.59 10.70
C GLY A 49 14.68 9.23 10.96
N GLU A 50 13.38 9.15 10.70
CA GLU A 50 12.63 7.88 10.77
C GLU A 50 11.84 7.58 9.50
N VAL A 51 11.77 6.31 9.13
CA VAL A 51 10.86 5.83 8.07
C VAL A 51 9.62 5.25 8.72
N ILE A 52 8.49 5.94 8.58
CA ILE A 52 7.17 5.38 8.88
C ILE A 52 6.72 4.61 7.65
N TRP A 53 6.70 3.29 7.75
CA TRP A 53 6.30 2.41 6.66
C TRP A 53 4.89 1.85 6.86
N LEU A 54 4.00 2.11 5.91
CA LEU A 54 2.69 1.49 5.78
C LEU A 54 2.67 0.51 4.60
N SER A 55 2.44 -0.77 4.87
CA SER A 55 2.16 -1.78 3.85
C SER A 55 0.67 -2.10 3.81
N LEU A 56 0.04 -2.04 2.63
CA LEU A 56 -1.42 -2.12 2.50
C LEU A 56 -1.99 -3.54 2.36
N ILE A 57 -1.20 -4.49 1.86
CA ILE A 57 -1.63 -5.86 1.56
C ILE A 57 -0.59 -6.85 2.08
N GLN A 58 -1.06 -7.80 2.90
CA GLN A 58 -0.24 -8.87 3.46
C GLN A 58 -0.36 -10.13 2.58
N THR A 59 0.36 -10.18 1.46
CA THR A 59 0.37 -11.37 0.59
C THR A 59 1.74 -11.59 -0.03
N SER A 60 2.14 -12.85 -0.14
CA SER A 60 3.30 -13.28 -0.92
C SER A 60 2.96 -13.48 -2.40
N GLU A 61 1.68 -13.59 -2.75
CA GLU A 61 1.25 -13.76 -4.13
C GLU A 61 1.42 -12.45 -4.92
N HIS A 62 1.88 -12.55 -6.16
CA HIS A 62 1.95 -11.40 -7.04
C HIS A 62 0.55 -11.05 -7.54
N VAL A 63 -0.08 -10.05 -6.92
CA VAL A 63 -1.33 -9.45 -7.38
C VAL A 63 -1.00 -8.26 -8.29
N SER A 64 -1.88 -7.91 -9.23
CA SER A 64 -1.71 -6.70 -10.05
C SER A 64 -1.81 -5.45 -9.17
N PRO A 65 -0.80 -4.58 -9.13
CA PRO A 65 -0.86 -3.35 -8.32
C PRO A 65 -2.02 -2.43 -8.70
N LEU A 66 -2.39 -2.43 -9.99
CA LEU A 66 -3.53 -1.68 -10.51
C LEU A 66 -4.86 -2.09 -9.87
N ALA A 67 -4.98 -3.34 -9.42
CA ALA A 67 -6.19 -3.82 -8.75
C ALA A 67 -6.48 -3.05 -7.46
N HIS A 68 -5.43 -2.62 -6.76
CA HIS A 68 -5.52 -2.01 -5.43
C HIS A 68 -5.10 -0.53 -5.40
N MET A 69 -4.66 0.04 -6.52
CA MET A 69 -4.25 1.47 -6.58
C MET A 69 -5.33 2.44 -6.07
N SER A 70 -6.62 2.09 -6.19
CA SER A 70 -7.72 2.92 -5.70
C SER A 70 -7.70 3.15 -4.18
N PHE A 71 -6.95 2.32 -3.45
CA PHE A 71 -6.88 2.35 -2.00
C PHE A 71 -5.78 3.24 -1.43
N TYR A 72 -4.91 3.84 -2.26
CA TYR A 72 -3.92 4.81 -1.80
C TYR A 72 -4.52 6.14 -1.33
N LYS A 73 -5.67 6.52 -1.88
CA LYS A 73 -6.25 7.86 -1.69
C LYS A 73 -6.38 8.28 -0.21
N PRO A 74 -6.89 7.45 0.71
CA PRO A 74 -7.01 7.85 2.12
C PRO A 74 -5.66 8.17 2.77
N PHE A 75 -4.60 7.42 2.44
CA PHE A 75 -3.25 7.62 2.98
C PHE A 75 -2.60 8.88 2.43
N TYR A 76 -2.78 9.14 1.13
CA TYR A 76 -2.30 10.38 0.53
C TYR A 76 -2.99 11.61 1.15
N ILE A 77 -4.30 11.52 1.43
CA ILE A 77 -5.03 12.59 2.13
C ILE A 77 -4.54 12.76 3.57
N GLU A 78 -4.24 11.67 4.29
CA GLU A 78 -3.69 11.75 5.65
C GLU A 78 -2.31 12.42 5.66
N TYR A 79 -1.42 12.01 4.75
CA TYR A 79 -0.12 12.65 4.57
C TYR A 79 -0.23 14.15 4.34
N LEU A 80 -1.07 14.57 3.37
CA LEU A 80 -1.28 15.99 3.07
C LEU A 80 -1.86 16.80 4.24
N ARG A 81 -2.55 16.14 5.19
CA ARG A 81 -3.16 16.81 6.34
C ARG A 81 -2.23 16.87 7.55
N GLN A 82 -1.41 15.85 7.78
CA GLN A 82 -0.74 15.63 9.06
C GLN A 82 0.79 15.53 8.96
N ARG A 83 1.37 15.38 7.76
CA ARG A 83 2.77 14.97 7.58
C ARG A 83 3.51 15.76 6.50
N LYS A 84 3.17 17.03 6.32
CA LYS A 84 3.69 17.87 5.20
C LYS A 84 5.22 18.07 5.23
N ASP A 85 5.84 17.93 6.39
CA ASP A 85 7.29 18.11 6.57
C ASP A 85 8.07 16.80 6.35
N GLN A 86 7.38 15.68 6.11
CA GLN A 86 7.99 14.38 5.80
C GLN A 86 8.03 14.16 4.28
N ILE A 87 8.99 13.39 3.79
CA ILE A 87 9.04 12.98 2.39
C ILE A 87 8.09 11.80 2.17
N ILE A 88 7.14 11.91 1.24
CA ILE A 88 6.30 10.77 0.85
C ILE A 88 6.96 9.95 -0.25
N LEU A 89 7.05 8.64 -0.04
CA LEU A 89 7.46 7.67 -1.05
C LEU A 89 6.37 6.61 -1.20
N ILE A 90 6.02 6.27 -2.45
CA ILE A 90 4.99 5.28 -2.76
C ILE A 90 5.59 4.25 -3.71
N PHE A 91 5.54 2.98 -3.32
CA PHE A 91 6.00 1.86 -4.13
C PHE A 91 4.96 0.73 -4.14
N ASP A 92 5.03 -0.14 -5.15
CA ASP A 92 4.26 -1.39 -5.09
C ASP A 92 4.91 -2.37 -4.10
N LYS A 93 6.22 -2.60 -4.28
CA LYS A 93 7.09 -3.38 -3.41
C LYS A 93 8.36 -2.59 -3.15
N ILE A 94 8.93 -2.76 -1.96
CA ILE A 94 10.27 -2.28 -1.64
C ILE A 94 11.23 -3.48 -1.60
N SER A 95 12.54 -3.26 -1.46
CA SER A 95 13.56 -4.27 -1.20
C SER A 95 14.48 -3.80 -0.07
N GLU A 96 15.31 -4.67 0.50
CA GLU A 96 16.30 -4.29 1.53
C GLU A 96 17.29 -3.22 1.02
N ASP A 97 17.59 -3.22 -0.28
CA ASP A 97 18.48 -2.23 -0.91
C ASP A 97 17.95 -0.80 -0.79
N TRP A 98 16.63 -0.62 -0.86
CA TRP A 98 16.00 0.69 -0.69
C TRP A 98 16.13 1.21 0.74
N VAL A 99 16.01 0.33 1.74
CA VAL A 99 16.20 0.70 3.15
C VAL A 99 17.65 1.17 3.36
N THR A 100 18.61 0.40 2.83
CA THR A 100 20.03 0.76 2.85
C THR A 100 20.31 2.08 2.13
N LEU A 101 19.56 2.39 1.06
CA LEU A 101 19.67 3.65 0.35
C LEU A 101 19.14 4.82 1.21
N PHE A 102 18.01 4.65 1.88
CA PHE A 102 17.45 5.68 2.76
C PHE A 102 18.40 6.08 3.88
N ASP A 103 19.06 5.09 4.52
CA ASP A 103 20.11 5.32 5.51
C ASP A 103 21.25 6.18 4.97
N LYS A 104 21.74 5.86 3.76
CA LYS A 104 22.88 6.55 3.17
C LYS A 104 22.56 7.98 2.76
N MET A 105 21.33 8.26 2.36
CA MET A 105 20.95 9.56 1.79
C MET A 105 20.63 10.62 2.85
N LYS A 106 20.39 10.24 4.11
CA LYS A 106 20.06 11.17 5.21
C LYS A 106 18.93 12.15 4.87
N LEU A 107 17.85 11.60 4.33
CA LEU A 107 16.73 12.37 3.78
C LEU A 107 15.79 12.97 4.85
N GLY A 108 16.01 12.68 6.12
CA GLY A 108 15.09 13.06 7.19
C GLY A 108 13.95 12.05 7.36
N ASP A 109 12.80 12.54 7.81
CA ASP A 109 11.63 11.71 8.05
C ASP A 109 10.92 11.34 6.75
N ILE A 110 10.64 10.05 6.58
CA ILE A 110 10.02 9.49 5.37
C ILE A 110 8.70 8.83 5.75
N TYR A 111 7.64 9.18 5.01
CA TYR A 111 6.38 8.46 5.00
C TYR A 111 6.35 7.51 3.79
N LEU A 112 6.66 6.24 4.04
CA LEU A 112 6.73 5.20 3.03
C LEU A 112 5.41 4.43 2.95
N LEU A 113 4.82 4.35 1.77
CA LEU A 113 3.60 3.61 1.50
C LEU A 113 3.88 2.52 0.45
N THR A 114 3.77 1.25 0.84
CA THR A 114 3.89 0.13 -0.08
C THR A 114 2.56 -0.58 -0.28
N LEU A 115 2.32 -1.10 -1.48
CA LEU A 115 1.14 -1.91 -1.72
C LEU A 115 1.24 -3.26 -1.03
N TYR A 116 2.39 -3.92 -1.18
CA TYR A 116 2.64 -5.24 -0.62
C TYR A 116 3.66 -5.17 0.52
N ASP A 117 3.52 -6.08 1.47
CA ASP A 117 4.61 -6.42 2.38
C ASP A 117 5.56 -7.40 1.68
N ILE A 118 6.86 -7.23 1.87
CA ILE A 118 7.82 -8.29 1.54
C ILE A 118 7.72 -9.27 2.69
N ILE A 119 6.80 -10.23 2.61
CA ILE A 119 6.84 -11.35 3.56
C ILE A 119 7.91 -12.34 3.07
N GLU A 120 9.17 -11.91 3.12
CA GLU A 120 10.26 -12.81 3.42
C GLU A 120 10.51 -12.66 4.91
N LYS A 121 9.96 -13.58 5.71
CA LYS A 121 10.31 -13.69 7.12
C LYS A 121 11.83 -13.77 7.24
N LYS A 122 12.46 -12.68 7.65
CA LYS A 122 13.50 -12.73 8.66
C LYS A 122 12.90 -12.15 9.93
N GLU A 123 12.37 -13.04 10.76
CA GLU A 123 12.21 -12.78 12.19
C GLU A 123 13.59 -12.46 12.77
N SER A 124 14.00 -11.20 12.74
CA SER A 124 15.15 -10.65 13.45
C SER A 124 15.32 -9.21 12.97
N TYR A 125 15.72 -8.32 13.88
CA TYR A 125 15.90 -6.88 13.72
C TYR A 125 14.61 -6.07 13.96
N TYR A 126 14.61 -5.41 15.12
CA TYR A 126 13.67 -4.37 15.57
C TYR A 126 12.39 -4.83 16.29
N GLU A 127 12.49 -5.84 17.16
CA GLU A 127 11.78 -5.74 18.45
C GLU A 127 12.69 -4.97 19.42
N ILE A 128 12.28 -3.75 19.78
CA ILE A 128 12.78 -3.02 20.96
C ILE A 128 11.55 -2.72 21.82
#